data_AF-A0A9P9ETC2-F1
#
_entry.id   AF-A0A9P9ETC2-F1
#
_cell.length_a   1.000
_cell.length_b   1.000
_cell.length_c   1.000
_cell.angle_alpha   90.00
_cell.angle_beta   90.00
_cell.angle_gamma   90.00
#
_symmetry.space_group_name_H-M   'P 1'
#
loop_
_entity.id
_entity.type
_entity.pdbx_description
1 polymer ?
#
loop_
_entity_poly.entity_id
_entity_poly.type
_entity_poly.pdbx_seq_one_letter_code
_entity_poly.pdbx_strand_id
1 'polypeptide(L)'
;MCFGTTCSTCSKRTWRGCGSHIPQALAGVPESQWCTCGPRTKINGKEYPPAAKFEVPGASWIASLFGGGSKSGDSNNGKQDL
;
A
#
# COMPACT_ATOMS: atom_id res chain seq x y z
N MET A 1 4.51 -11.48 5.72
CA MET A 1 5.11 -10.70 6.82
C MET A 1 5.14 -9.23 6.41
N CYS A 2 4.65 -8.30 7.23
CA CYS A 2 4.73 -6.87 6.92
C CYS A 2 5.92 -6.24 7.65
N PHE A 3 6.56 -5.26 7.02
CA PHE A 3 7.68 -4.54 7.59
C PHE A 3 7.56 -3.05 7.27
N GLY A 4 8.11 -2.21 8.15
CA GLY A 4 8.15 -0.77 7.93
C GLY A 4 9.12 -0.42 6.80
N THR A 5 8.74 0.54 5.96
CA THR A 5 9.59 1.14 4.93
C THR A 5 9.36 2.65 4.85
N THR A 6 10.20 3.37 4.12
CA THR A 6 9.98 4.79 3.85
C THR A 6 9.19 4.95 2.56
N CYS A 7 8.23 5.87 2.54
CA CYS A 7 7.48 6.22 1.33
C CYS A 7 8.38 7.03 0.39
N SER A 8 8.49 6.63 -0.89
CA SER A 8 9.21 7.40 -1.92
C SER A 8 8.55 8.74 -2.22
N THR A 9 7.22 8.81 -2.13
CA THR A 9 6.43 9.99 -2.50
C THR A 9 6.48 11.10 -1.45
N CYS A 10 6.35 10.78 -0.16
CA CYS A 10 6.28 11.78 0.93
C CYS A 10 7.40 11.68 1.97
N SER A 11 8.35 10.75 1.79
CA SER A 11 9.51 10.52 2.67
C SER A 11 9.19 10.17 4.13
N LYS A 12 7.91 9.93 4.45
CA LYS A 12 7.45 9.51 5.78
C LYS A 12 7.42 7.99 5.92
N ARG A 13 7.25 7.51 7.15
CA ARG A 13 7.24 6.08 7.45
C ARG A 13 5.94 5.43 7.01
N THR A 14 6.06 4.32 6.31
CA THR A 14 4.94 3.47 5.91
C THR A 14 5.32 2.00 6.05
N TRP A 15 4.54 1.09 5.49
CA TRP A 15 4.75 -0.35 5.54
C TRP A 15 4.68 -0.97 4.15
N ARG A 16 5.17 -2.21 4.03
CA ARG A 16 4.95 -3.10 2.89
C ARG A 16 4.57 -4.48 3.38
N GLY A 17 3.79 -5.21 2.57
CA GLY A 17 3.38 -6.58 2.84
C GLY A 17 1.88 -6.80 2.64
N CYS A 18 1.33 -7.77 3.38
CA CYS A 18 -0.04 -8.25 3.22
C CYS A 18 -1.12 -7.46 3.98
N GLY A 19 -0.81 -6.35 4.63
CA GLY A 19 -1.78 -5.51 5.35
C GLY A 19 -2.24 -6.07 6.70
N SER A 20 -2.25 -7.37 6.96
CA SER A 20 -2.70 -7.88 8.27
C SER A 20 -1.76 -7.54 9.44
N HIS A 21 -0.53 -7.09 9.16
CA HIS A 21 0.51 -6.86 10.18
C HIS A 21 0.99 -5.40 10.21
N ILE A 22 0.18 -4.44 9.74
CA ILE A 22 0.53 -3.00 9.79
C ILE A 22 0.85 -2.51 11.21
N PRO A 23 0.08 -2.86 12.27
CA PRO A 23 0.35 -2.38 13.61
C PRO A 23 1.76 -2.75 14.08
N GLN A 24 2.21 -3.96 13.70
CA GLN A 24 3.54 -4.46 14.03
C GLN A 24 4.63 -3.85 13.13
N ALA A 25 4.32 -3.58 11.87
CA ALA A 25 5.24 -2.93 10.93
C ALA A 25 5.56 -1.46 11.28
N LEU A 26 4.61 -0.78 11.94
CA LEU A 26 4.72 0.60 12.40
C LEU A 26 4.89 0.71 13.92
N ALA A 27 5.14 -0.40 14.61
CA ALA A 27 5.36 -0.40 16.06
C ALA A 27 6.53 0.54 16.41
N GLY A 28 6.32 1.44 17.37
CA GLY A 28 7.31 2.43 17.80
C GLY A 28 7.42 3.68 16.91
N VAL A 29 6.64 3.79 15.83
CA VAL A 29 6.61 4.97 14.97
C VAL A 29 5.39 5.82 15.35
N PRO A 30 5.56 7.08 15.80
CA PRO A 30 4.44 7.94 16.13
C PRO A 30 3.63 8.30 14.87
N GLU A 31 2.32 8.50 15.03
CA GLU A 31 1.39 8.75 13.92
C GLU A 31 1.74 10.02 13.11
N SER A 32 2.39 11.00 13.74
CA SER A 32 2.90 12.20 13.07
C SER A 32 3.96 11.91 11.99
N GLN A 33 4.69 10.79 12.14
CA GLN A 33 5.71 10.34 11.19
C GLN A 33 5.15 9.35 10.16
N TRP A 34 3.87 9.01 10.23
CA TRP A 34 3.25 8.11 9.26
C TRP A 34 3.02 8.81 7.92
N CYS A 35 3.13 8.05 6.84
CA CYS A 35 2.85 8.49 5.49
C CYS A 35 1.46 9.12 5.38
N THR A 36 1.38 10.33 4.84
CA THR A 36 0.12 11.07 4.68
C THR A 36 -0.53 10.86 3.32
N CYS A 37 0.08 10.07 2.43
CA CYS A 37 -0.48 9.72 1.13
C CYS A 37 -1.81 8.95 1.28
N GLY A 38 -2.66 9.04 0.26
CA GLY A 38 -3.88 8.24 0.14
C GLY A 38 -3.79 7.13 -0.92
N PRO A 39 -4.74 6.18 -0.94
CA PRO A 39 -5.84 5.99 0.04
C PRO A 39 -5.36 5.33 1.34
N ARG A 40 -6.00 5.59 2.47
CA ARG A 40 -5.63 4.96 3.76
C ARG A 40 -6.25 3.56 3.86
N THR A 41 -5.55 2.65 4.54
CA THR A 41 -6.04 1.29 4.79
C THR A 41 -6.68 1.23 6.18
N LYS A 42 -7.95 0.83 6.26
CA LYS A 42 -8.66 0.68 7.54
C LYS A 42 -8.58 -0.77 8.01
N ILE A 43 -7.99 -1.00 9.18
CA ILE A 43 -7.88 -2.33 9.79
C ILE A 43 -8.41 -2.27 11.21
N ASN A 44 -9.39 -3.13 11.50
CA ASN A 44 -10.00 -3.23 12.82
C ASN A 44 -10.50 -1.88 13.37
N GLY A 45 -11.03 -1.03 12.48
CA GLY A 45 -11.51 0.32 12.83
C GLY A 45 -10.44 1.41 12.81
N LYS A 46 -9.14 1.08 12.84
CA LYS A 46 -8.04 2.04 12.82
C LYS A 46 -7.54 2.30 11.40
N GLU A 47 -7.37 3.57 11.05
CA GLU A 47 -6.81 3.98 9.76
C GLU A 47 -5.28 3.99 9.79
N TYR A 48 -4.68 3.39 8.77
CA TYR A 48 -3.24 3.29 8.59
C TYR A 48 -2.82 3.86 7.23
N PRO A 49 -1.56 4.32 7.09
CA PRO A 49 -1.05 4.77 5.79
C PRO A 49 -1.16 3.67 4.71
N PRO A 50 -1.22 4.03 3.42
CA PRO A 50 -1.13 3.06 2.32
C PRO A 50 0.19 2.31 2.34
N ALA A 51 0.20 1.07 1.85
CA ALA A 51 1.45 0.38 1.56
C ALA A 51 2.33 1.23 0.61
N ALA A 52 3.66 1.18 0.78
CA ALA A 52 4.54 1.87 -0.18
C ALA A 52 4.35 1.29 -1.57
N LYS A 53 3.73 2.06 -2.46
CA LYS A 53 3.52 1.68 -3.87
C LYS A 53 4.88 1.40 -4.51
N PHE A 54 4.97 0.31 -5.26
CA PHE A 54 5.99 0.21 -6.29
C PHE A 54 5.47 1.09 -7.42
N GLU A 55 5.90 2.35 -7.43
CA GLU A 55 5.73 3.23 -8.58
C GLU A 55 6.57 2.57 -9.69
N VAL A 56 5.98 1.73 -10.54
CA VAL A 56 6.67 1.18 -11.72
C VAL A 56 6.62 2.28 -12.77
N PRO A 57 7.68 3.08 -12.96
CA PRO A 57 7.67 4.15 -13.93
C PRO A 57 7.76 3.48 -15.30
N GLY A 58 6.73 3.61 -16.14
CA GLY A 58 6.76 3.10 -17.52
C GLY A 58 5.90 1.86 -17.81
N ALA A 59 4.97 1.44 -16.95
CA ALA A 59 3.97 0.43 -17.31
C ALA A 59 2.77 1.01 -18.11
N SER A 60 2.68 2.34 -18.26
CA SER A 60 1.53 3.04 -18.82
C SER A 60 1.39 2.91 -20.35
N TRP A 61 2.48 2.67 -21.09
CA TRP A 61 2.45 2.55 -22.56
C TRP A 61 2.09 1.13 -23.03
N ILE A 62 2.32 0.11 -22.20
CA ILE A 62 2.06 -1.30 -22.56
C ILE A 62 0.57 -1.60 -22.52
N ALA A 63 -0.17 -0.98 -21.58
CA ALA A 63 -1.62 -1.11 -21.47
C ALA A 63 -2.39 -0.53 -22.68
N SER A 64 -1.77 0.34 -23.48
CA SER A 64 -2.40 0.91 -24.68
C SER A 64 -2.34 0.00 -25.91
N LEU A 65 -1.51 -1.06 -25.89
CA LEU A 65 -1.36 -1.99 -27.03
C LEU A 65 -2.31 -3.20 -26.96
N PHE A 66 -2.94 -3.43 -25.81
CA PHE A 66 -3.97 -4.46 -25.63
C PHE A 66 -5.20 -3.80 -25.02
N GLY A 67 -6.09 -3.30 -25.88
CA GLY A 67 -7.34 -2.67 -25.50
C GLY A 67 -8.20 -3.59 -24.63
N GLY A 68 -8.24 -3.32 -23.33
CA GLY A 68 -9.06 -4.06 -22.37
C GLY A 68 -8.67 -3.69 -20.94
N GLY A 69 -9.28 -2.65 -20.39
CA GLY A 69 -8.91 -2.08 -19.10
C GLY A 69 -9.06 -3.06 -17.93
N SER A 70 -8.19 -2.94 -16.93
CA SER A 70 -8.47 -3.23 -15.52
C SER A 70 -7.34 -2.76 -14.58
N LYS A 71 -7.58 -1.61 -13.94
CA LYS A 71 -7.54 -1.43 -12.47
C LYS A 71 -6.33 -2.02 -11.72
N SER A 72 -5.24 -1.24 -11.61
CA SER A 72 -4.22 -1.43 -10.57
C SER A 72 -4.80 -1.03 -9.22
N GLY A 73 -5.58 -1.95 -8.65
CA GLY A 73 -6.21 -1.85 -7.35
C GLY A 73 -5.31 -2.38 -6.25
N ASP A 74 -4.91 -1.46 -5.39
CA ASP A 74 -4.81 -1.64 -3.95
C ASP A 74 -5.84 -2.67 -3.43
N SER A 75 -5.41 -3.77 -2.80
CA SER A 75 -5.95 -4.22 -1.50
C SER A 75 -5.68 -5.69 -1.21
N ASN A 76 -5.19 -5.89 0.00
CA ASN A 76 -5.19 -7.15 0.70
C ASN A 76 -6.59 -7.46 1.25
N ASN A 77 -7.29 -8.47 0.71
CA ASN A 77 -8.19 -9.32 1.50
C ASN A 77 -8.48 -10.61 0.72
N GLY A 78 -8.31 -11.76 1.38
CA GLY A 78 -8.37 -13.07 0.75
C GLY A 78 -9.77 -13.50 0.36
N LYS A 79 -9.89 -14.08 -0.83
CA LYS A 79 -10.87 -15.11 -1.19
C LYS A 79 -10.46 -15.70 -2.55
N GLN A 80 -9.71 -16.80 -2.50
CA GLN A 80 -9.48 -17.67 -3.66
C GLN A 80 -10.33 -18.91 -3.40
N ASP A 81 -11.56 -18.98 -3.92
CA ASP A 81 -12.32 -20.23 -3.89
C ASP A 81 -12.91 -20.56 -5.26
N LEU A 82 -12.56 -21.80 -5.66
CA LEU A 82 -13.03 -22.72 -6.70
C LEU A 82 -13.12 -22.22 -8.15
#